data_AF-A0A9E4JK70-F1
#
_entry.id   AF-A0A9E4JK70-F1
#
_cell.length_a   1.000
_cell.length_b   1.000
_cell.length_c   1.000
_cell.angle_alpha   90.00
_cell.angle_beta   90.00
_cell.angle_gamma   90.00
#
_symmetry.space_group_name_H-M   'P 1'
#
loop_
_entity.id
_entity.type
_entity.pdbx_description
1 polymer ?
#
loop_
_entity_poly.entity_id
_entity_poly.type
_entity_poly.pdbx_seq_one_letter_code
_entity_poly.pdbx_strand_id
1 'polypeptide(L)' 'MDLLRHAEISAGRAAEMLKINRGQLSNIMREYKISPFDETMTVEDLQQEVFEVINLLSSTI' A
#
# COMPACT_ATOMS: atom_id res chain seq x y z
N MET A 1 -5.89 -15.13 -1.69
CA MET A 1 -4.91 -14.02 -1.59
C MET A 1 -4.51 -13.48 -2.96
N ASP A 2 -5.00 -14.06 -4.06
CA ASP A 2 -4.61 -13.63 -5.41
C ASP A 2 -5.12 -12.23 -5.77
N LEU A 3 -6.29 -11.82 -5.29
CA LEU A 3 -6.80 -10.46 -5.52
C LEU A 3 -5.89 -9.37 -4.89
N LEU A 4 -5.33 -9.63 -3.70
CA LEU A 4 -4.35 -8.74 -3.08
C LEU A 4 -3.01 -8.78 -3.81
N ARG A 5 -2.58 -9.98 -4.25
CA ARG A 5 -1.32 -10.18 -4.97
C ARG A 5 -1.30 -9.48 -6.32
N HIS A 6 -2.44 -9.41 -7.00
CA HIS A 6 -2.60 -8.73 -8.29
C HIS A 6 -3.16 -7.31 -8.14
N ALA A 7 -3.19 -6.75 -6.93
CA ALA A 7 -3.71 -5.41 -6.62
C ALA A 7 -5.17 -5.13 -7.07
N GLU A 8 -5.97 -6.18 -7.33
CA GLU A 8 -7.40 -6.10 -7.66
C GLU A 8 -8.24 -5.55 -6.50
N ILE A 9 -7.77 -5.74 -5.26
CA ILE A 9 -8.35 -5.10 -4.07
C ILE A 9 -7.24 -4.52 -3.20
N SER A 10 -7.51 -3.40 -2.54
CA SER A 10 -6.58 -2.79 -1.58
C SER A 10 -6.45 -3.63 -0.31
N ALA A 11 -5.32 -3.48 0.40
CA ALA A 11 -5.12 -4.08 1.73
C ALA A 11 -6.21 -3.66 2.72
N GLY A 12 -6.66 -2.40 2.66
CA GLY A 12 -7.79 -1.93 3.48
C GLY A 12 -9.08 -2.69 3.19
N ARG A 13 -9.42 -2.85 1.91
CA ARG A 13 -10.64 -3.57 1.49
C ARG A 13 -10.59 -5.04 1.88
N ALA A 14 -9.44 -5.69 1.75
CA ALA A 14 -9.28 -7.08 2.17
C ALA A 14 -9.43 -7.24 3.68
N ALA A 15 -8.90 -6.32 4.49
CA ALA A 15 -9.04 -6.36 5.95
C ALA A 15 -10.51 -6.28 6.37
N GLU A 16 -11.28 -5.38 5.75
CA GLU A 16 -12.73 -5.27 5.96
C GLU A 16 -13.48 -6.56 5.61
N MET A 17 -13.22 -7.12 4.42
CA MET A 17 -13.89 -8.34 3.95
C MET A 17 -13.60 -9.54 4.85
N LEU A 18 -12.37 -9.63 5.36
CA LEU A 18 -11.92 -10.70 6.26
C LEU A 18 -12.31 -10.44 7.72
N LYS A 19 -12.88 -9.27 8.04
CA LYS A 19 -13.23 -8.84 9.40
C LYS A 19 -12.04 -8.94 10.37
N ILE A 20 -10.85 -8.61 9.89
CA ILE A 20 -9.62 -8.55 10.68
C ILE A 20 -9.07 -7.12 10.67
N ASN A 21 -8.26 -6.78 11.68
CA ASN A 21 -7.59 -5.48 11.66
C ASN A 21 -6.42 -5.46 10.66
N ARG A 22 -5.97 -4.25 10.30
CA ARG A 22 -4.88 -4.07 9.32
C ARG A 22 -3.57 -4.73 9.76
N GLY A 23 -3.25 -4.75 11.06
CA GLY A 23 -2.04 -5.39 11.56
C GLY A 23 -2.06 -6.91 11.40
N GLN A 24 -3.20 -7.56 11.66
CA GLN A 24 -3.40 -8.98 11.40
C GLN A 24 -3.24 -9.31 9.93
N LEU A 25 -3.82 -8.47 9.05
CA LEU A 25 -3.64 -8.64 7.61
C LEU A 25 -2.17 -8.47 7.20
N SER A 26 -1.47 -7.47 7.72
CA SER A 26 -0.04 -7.25 7.46
C SER A 26 0.81 -8.46 7.85
N ASN A 27 0.50 -9.13 8.96
CA ASN A 27 1.19 -10.34 9.38
C ASN A 27 0.98 -11.49 8.38
N ILE A 28 -0.26 -11.71 7.93
CA ILE A 28 -0.58 -12.72 6.93
C ILE A 28 0.10 -12.39 5.60
N MET A 29 0.05 -11.14 5.16
CA MET A 29 0.71 -10.67 3.93
C MET A 29 2.22 -10.92 3.97
N ARG A 30 2.87 -10.67 5.11
CA ARG A 30 4.30 -10.95 5.31
C ARG A 30 4.61 -12.45 5.22
N GLU A 31 3.84 -13.29 5.92
CA GLU A 31 4.04 -14.75 5.92
C GLU A 31 3.98 -15.35 4.52
N TYR A 32 3.04 -14.87 3.71
CA TYR A 32 2.80 -15.36 2.34
C TYR A 32 3.58 -14.59 1.26
N LYS A 33 4.49 -13.69 1.65
CA LYS A 33 5.25 -12.81 0.73
C LYS A 33 4.34 -12.13 -0.29
N ILE A 34 3.27 -11.53 0.22
CA ILE A 34 2.31 -10.72 -0.53
C ILE A 34 2.61 -9.28 -0.15
N SER A 35 3.62 -8.69 -0.78
CA SER A 35 3.77 -7.24 -0.75
C SER A 35 3.23 -6.68 -2.07
N PRO A 36 2.15 -5.89 -2.06
CA PRO A 36 1.76 -5.08 -3.21
C PRO A 36 2.62 -3.82 -3.32
N PHE A 37 3.49 -3.56 -2.34
CA PHE A 37 4.37 -2.41 -2.29
C PHE A 37 5.80 -2.82 -2.67
N ASP A 38 6.47 -1.94 -3.40
CA ASP A 38 7.90 -2.10 -3.66
C ASP A 38 8.66 -2.08 -2.33
N GLU A 39 9.22 -3.23 -1.93
CA GLU A 39 10.02 -3.37 -0.71
C GLU A 39 11.40 -2.71 -0.84
N THR A 40 11.76 -2.25 -2.05
CA THR A 40 13.03 -1.55 -2.32
C THR A 40 12.92 -0.03 -2.18
N MET A 41 11.69 0.50 -2.08
CA MET A 41 11.45 1.93 -1.90
C MET A 41 11.92 2.40 -0.53
N THR A 42 12.76 3.44 -0.51
CA THR A 42 13.25 4.06 0.73
C THR A 42 12.30 5.12 1.27
N VAL A 43 12.54 5.59 2.48
CA VAL A 43 11.75 6.69 3.07
C VAL A 43 11.97 7.98 2.28
N GLU A 44 13.20 8.20 1.82
CA GLU A 44 13.60 9.35 1.01
C GLU A 44 12.88 9.35 -0.34
N ASP A 45 12.78 8.20 -1.00
CA ASP A 45 12.03 8.04 -2.26
C ASP A 45 10.55 8.40 -2.06
N LEU A 46 9.93 7.89 -1.00
CA LEU A 46 8.53 8.18 -0.69
C LEU A 46 8.30 9.66 -0.36
N GLN A 47 9.22 10.30 0.37
CA GLN A 47 9.14 11.72 0.69
C GLN A 47 9.23 12.58 -0.59
N GLN A 48 10.13 12.21 -1.50
CA GLN A 48 10.30 12.88 -2.77
C GLN A 48 9.03 12.74 -3.63
N GLU A 49 8.48 11.53 -3.77
CA GLU A 49 7.25 11.28 -4.52
C GLU A 49 6.06 12.11 -3.98
N VAL A 50 5.89 12.13 -2.65
CA VAL A 50 4.84 12.93 -2.01
C VAL A 50 5.04 14.42 -2.25
N PHE A 51 6.28 14.92 -2.15
CA PHE A 51 6.59 16.33 -2.39
C PHE A 51 6.27 16.74 -3.84
N GLU A 52 6.64 15.92 -4.82
CA GLU A 52 6.34 16.15 -6.24
C GLU A 52 4.84 16.23 -6.50
N VAL A 53 4.07 15.29 -5.94
CA VAL A 53 2.60 15.27 -6.07
C VAL A 53 1.96 16.50 -5.43
N ILE A 54 2.41 16.90 -4.23
CA ILE A 54 1.90 18.10 -3.55
C ILE A 54 2.15 19.36 -4.39
N ASN A 55 3.35 19.50 -4.98
CA ASN A 55 3.67 20.63 -5.85
C ASN A 55 2.81 20.65 -7.11
N LEU A 56 2.59 19.49 -7.74
CA LEU A 56 1.72 19.37 -8.91
C LEU A 56 0.28 19.81 -8.60
N LEU A 57 -0.27 19.34 -7.47
CA LEU A 57 -1.62 19.69 -7.03
C LEU A 57 -1.74 21.18 -6.68
N SER A 58 -0.70 21.75 -6.05
CA SER A 58 -0.67 23.16 -5.66
C SER A 58 -0.49 24.11 -6.85
N SER A 59 0.08 23.63 -7.96
CA SER A 59 0.27 24.41 -9.19
C SER A 59 -0.95 24.41 -10.12
N THR A 60 -2.01 23.67 -9.76
CA THR A 60 -3.24 23.51 -10.54
C THR A 60 -4.42 24.34 -9.97
N ILE A 61 -4.17 25.16 -8.94
CA ILE A 61 -5.11 26.08 -8.29
C ILE A 61 -4.65 27.51 -8.55
#